data_AF-A0A0D6B864-F1
#
_entry.id   AF-A0A0D6B864-F1
#
_cell.length_a   1.000
_cell.length_b   1.000
_cell.length_c   1.000
_cell.angle_alpha   90.00
_cell.angle_beta   90.00
_cell.angle_gamma   90.00
#
_symmetry.space_group_name_H-M   'P 1'
#
loop_
_entity.id
_entity.type
_entity.pdbx_description
1 polymer ?
#
loop_
_entity_poly.entity_id
_entity_poly.type
_entity_poly.pdbx_seq_one_letter_code
_entity_poly.pdbx_strand_id
1 'polypeptide(L)' 'MTGLERTVRVYRHWHLSVAVAGNFLFLVGSVLFLPTLSSWETAGVWMFIVGSFLMLIGAFGEVAKAVYEKHERDRI' A
#
# COMPACT_ATOMS: atom_id res chain seq x y z
N MET A 1 -20.72 -18.24 -12.72
CA MET A 1 -19.89 -17.24 -12.00
C MET A 1 -19.26 -17.96 -10.81
N THR A 2 -18.03 -18.44 -10.98
CA THR A 2 -17.37 -19.41 -10.09
C THR A 2 -16.67 -18.70 -8.93
N GLY A 3 -16.67 -19.32 -7.74
CA GLY A 3 -16.21 -18.70 -6.49
C GLY A 3 -14.77 -18.14 -6.49
N LEU A 4 -13.91 -18.61 -7.41
CA LEU A 4 -12.53 -18.16 -7.57
C LEU A 4 -12.43 -16.69 -8.01
N GLU A 5 -13.33 -16.22 -8.88
CA GLU A 5 -13.34 -14.83 -9.38
C GLU A 5 -13.66 -13.82 -8.26
N ARG A 6 -14.40 -14.26 -7.24
CA ARG A 6 -14.79 -13.41 -6.11
C ARG A 6 -13.61 -13.16 -5.18
N THR A 7 -12.79 -14.17 -4.92
CA THR A 7 -11.60 -14.05 -4.08
C THR A 7 -10.54 -13.16 -4.74
N VAL A 8 -10.28 -13.33 -6.04
CA VAL A 8 -9.33 -12.51 -6.80
C VAL A 8 -9.78 -11.05 -6.89
N ARG A 9 -11.09 -10.81 -7.08
CA ARG A 9 -11.63 -9.44 -7.15
C ARG A 9 -11.60 -8.73 -5.79
N VAL A 10 -11.86 -9.43 -4.69
CA VAL A 10 -11.76 -8.87 -3.33
C VAL A 10 -10.29 -8.60 -2.93
N TYR A 11 -9.36 -9.46 -3.34
CA TYR A 11 -7.91 -9.23 -3.13
C TYR A 11 -7.41 -7.97 -3.85
N ARG A 12 -7.93 -7.71 -5.06
CA ARG A 12 -7.58 -6.54 -5.86
C ARG A 12 -7.98 -5.22 -5.19
N HIS A 13 -9.13 -5.16 -4.54
CA HIS A 13 -9.60 -3.91 -3.93
C HIS A 13 -8.87 -3.60 -2.61
N TRP A 14 -8.51 -4.62 -1.83
CA TRP A 14 -7.85 -4.39 -0.55
C TRP A 14 -6.40 -3.92 -0.73
N HIS A 15 -5.60 -4.55 -1.59
CA HIS A 15 -4.21 -4.10 -1.78
C HIS A 15 -4.16 -2.66 -2.35
N LEU A 16 -5.07 -2.32 -3.25
CA LEU A 16 -5.13 -1.00 -3.87
C LEU A 16 -5.52 0.08 -2.85
N SER A 17 -6.51 -0.20 -2.00
CA SER A 17 -6.91 0.71 -0.92
C SER A 17 -5.78 0.92 0.08
N VAL A 18 -5.05 -0.13 0.46
CA VAL A 18 -3.87 -0.03 1.35
C VAL A 18 -2.78 0.80 0.69
N ALA A 19 -2.51 0.58 -0.60
CA ALA A 19 -1.51 1.34 -1.34
C ALA A 19 -1.87 2.82 -1.43
N VAL A 20 -3.12 3.15 -1.78
CA VAL A 20 -3.60 4.54 -1.88
C VAL A 20 -3.57 5.23 -0.51
N ALA A 21 -4.07 4.58 0.53
CA ALA A 21 -4.06 5.12 1.88
C ALA A 21 -2.63 5.35 2.39
N GLY A 22 -1.72 4.41 2.15
CA GLY A 22 -0.32 4.52 2.53
C GLY A 22 0.40 5.68 1.84
N ASN A 23 0.25 5.79 0.51
CA ASN A 23 0.82 6.89 -0.26
C ASN A 23 0.26 8.25 0.17
N PHE A 24 -1.05 8.32 0.45
CA PHE A 24 -1.68 9.56 0.91
C PHE A 24 -1.16 9.99 2.28
N LEU A 25 -1.10 9.09 3.26
CA LEU A 25 -0.56 9.38 4.60
C LEU A 25 0.91 9.80 4.53
N PHE A 26 1.69 9.11 3.70
CA PHE A 26 3.10 9.46 3.47
C PHE A 26 3.24 10.86 2.93
N LEU A 27 2.51 11.20 1.86
CA LEU A 27 2.55 12.52 1.25
C LEU A 27 2.15 13.61 2.24
N VAL A 28 1.04 13.43 2.97
CA VAL A 28 0.59 14.40 3.97
C VAL A 28 1.63 14.54 5.09
N GLY A 29 2.16 13.42 5.60
CA GLY A 29 3.22 13.42 6.59
C GLY A 29 4.47 14.16 6.12
N SER A 30 4.89 13.96 4.86
CA SER A 30 6.01 14.68 4.24
C SER A 30 5.78 16.19 4.16
N VAL A 31 4.57 16.63 3.84
CA VAL A 31 4.23 18.07 3.80
C VAL A 31 4.28 18.69 5.20
N LEU A 32 3.89 17.95 6.23
CA LEU A 32 3.93 18.43 7.63
C LEU A 32 5.36 18.65 8.16
N PHE A 33 6.39 18.13 7.49
CA PHE A 33 7.79 18.44 7.81
C PHE A 33 8.27 19.80 7.28
N LEU A 34 7.42 20.55 6.56
CA LEU A 34 7.79 21.89 6.11
C LEU A 34 8.04 22.81 7.32
N PRO A 35 9.06 23.70 7.27
CA PRO A 35 9.42 24.56 8.40
C PRO A 35 8.26 25.43 8.91
N THR A 36 7.34 25.82 8.02
CA THR A 36 6.14 26.60 8.33
C THR A 36 5.12 25.85 9.19
N LEU A 37 5.19 24.51 9.23
CA LEU A 37 4.27 23.61 9.93
C LEU A 37 4.96 22.88 11.08
N SER A 38 6.08 23.40 11.60
CA SER A 38 6.89 22.77 12.66
C SER A 38 6.11 22.39 13.93
N SER A 39 5.00 23.06 14.23
CA SER A 39 4.11 22.70 15.34
C SER A 39 3.40 21.35 15.14
N TRP A 40 3.30 20.86 13.91
CA TRP A 40 2.67 19.60 13.53
C TRP A 40 3.68 18.49 13.23
N GLU A 41 4.97 18.72 13.47
CA GLU A 41 6.05 17.81 13.10
C GLU A 41 5.85 16.40 13.68
N THR A 42 5.48 16.29 14.96
CA THR A 42 5.22 14.98 15.59
C THR A 42 4.08 14.22 14.90
N ALA A 43 3.01 14.90 14.50
CA ALA A 43 1.92 14.28 13.75
C ALA A 43 2.41 13.87 12.34
N GLY A 44 3.20 14.73 11.69
CA GLY A 44 3.84 14.46 10.41
C GLY A 44 4.72 13.21 10.41
N VAL A 45 5.55 13.05 11.45
CA VAL A 45 6.39 11.86 11.68
C VAL A 45 5.53 10.59 11.74
N TRP A 46 4.46 10.59 12.54
CA TRP A 46 3.60 9.41 12.66
C TRP A 46 2.85 9.10 11.37
N MET A 47 2.33 10.11 10.66
CA MET A 47 1.70 9.92 9.35
C MET A 47 2.68 9.37 8.32
N PHE A 48 3.93 9.85 8.34
CA PHE A 48 4.99 9.38 7.47
C PHE A 48 5.38 7.91 7.76
N ILE A 49 5.54 7.54 9.03
CA ILE A 49 5.86 6.17 9.45
C ILE A 49 4.73 5.21 9.05
N VAL A 50 3.49 5.55 9.41
CA VAL A 50 2.32 4.70 9.12
C VAL A 50 2.10 4.60 7.61
N GLY A 51 2.20 5.71 6.88
CA GLY A 51 2.09 5.72 5.42
C GLY A 51 3.13 4.86 4.74
N SER A 52 4.40 4.98 5.15
CA SER A 52 5.52 4.17 4.66
C SER A 52 5.31 2.68 4.92
N PHE A 53 4.82 2.33 6.12
CA PHE A 53 4.55 0.94 6.47
C PHE A 53 3.42 0.32 5.64
N LEU A 54 2.35 1.07 5.38
CA LEU A 54 1.26 0.62 4.49
C LEU A 54 1.74 0.42 3.05
N MET A 55 2.59 1.31 2.54
CA MET A 55 3.20 1.14 1.21
C MET A 55 4.08 -0.11 1.15
N LEU A 56 4.83 -0.40 2.20
CA LEU A 56 5.65 -1.61 2.30
C LEU A 56 4.77 -2.88 2.25
N ILE A 57 3.67 -2.92 3.00
CA ILE A 57 2.70 -4.01 2.95
C ILE A 57 2.12 -4.16 1.53
N GLY A 58 1.74 -3.06 0.89
CA GLY A 58 1.24 -3.06 -0.48
C GLY A 58 2.25 -3.64 -1.48
N ALA A 59 3.53 -3.28 -1.34
CA ALA A 59 4.61 -3.79 -2.18
C ALA A 59 4.82 -5.31 -2.01
N PHE A 60 4.76 -5.83 -0.77
CA PHE A 60 4.81 -7.27 -0.54
C PHE A 60 3.65 -8.02 -1.22
N GLY A 61 2.45 -7.44 -1.22
CA GLY A 61 1.30 -8.01 -1.92
C GLY A 61 1.52 -8.11 -3.43
N GLU A 62 2.05 -7.06 -4.06
CA GLU A 62 2.38 -7.07 -5.49
C GLU A 62 3.49 -8.08 -5.83
N VAL A 63 4.53 -8.17 -5.01
CA VAL A 63 5.60 -9.15 -5.20
C VAL A 63 5.06 -10.58 -5.09
N ALA A 64 4.24 -10.88 -4.08
CA ALA A 64 3.64 -12.20 -3.91
C ALA A 64 2.77 -12.59 -5.11
N LYS A 65 1.96 -11.64 -5.62
CA LYS A 65 1.15 -11.83 -6.82
C LYS A 65 2.02 -12.09 -8.06
N ALA A 66 3.06 -11.28 -8.28
CA ALA A 66 3.96 -11.43 -9.42
C ALA A 66 4.69 -12.79 -9.41
N VAL A 67 5.09 -13.26 -8.23
CA VAL A 67 5.71 -14.60 -8.06
C VAL A 67 4.70 -15.70 -8.37
N TYR A 68 3.46 -15.60 -7.89
CA TYR A 68 2.41 -16.58 -8.15
C TYR A 68 2.05 -16.67 -9.64
N GLU A 69 1.79 -15.53 -10.29
CA GLU A 69 1.47 -15.48 -11.73
C GLU A 69 2.61 -16.02 -12.60
N LYS A 70 3.86 -15.78 -12.20
CA LYS A 70 5.03 -16.35 -12.87
C LYS A 70 5.03 -17.89 -12.74
N HIS A 71 4.79 -18.39 -11.54
CA HIS A 71 4.75 -19.84 -11.29
C HIS A 71 3.62 -20.56 -12.03
N GLU A 72 2.47 -19.92 -12.23
CA GLU A 72 1.37 -20.47 -13.04
C GLU A 72 1.72 -20.50 -14.53
N ARG A 73 2.32 -19.42 -15.07
CA ARG A 73 2.74 -19.41 -16.48
C ARG A 73 3.81 -20.46 -16.79
N ASP A 74 4.72 -20.71 -15.86
CA ASP A 74 5.81 -21.69 -16.04
C ASP A 74 5.31 -23.15 -15.96
N ARG A 75 4.05 -23.39 -15.55
CA ARG A 75 3.42 -24.74 -15.47
C ARG A 75 2.53 -25.11 -16.66
N ILE A 76 2.27 -24.18 -17.58
CA ILE A 76 1.45 -24.38 -18.79
C ILE A 76 2.38 -24.60 -19.98
#